data_AF-A0A532UMA7-F1
#
_entry.id   AF-A0A532UMA7-F1
#
_cell.length_a   1.000
_cell.length_b   1.000
_cell.length_c   1.000
_cell.angle_alpha   90.00
_cell.angle_beta   90.00
_cell.angle_gamma   90.00
#
_symmetry.space_group_name_H-M   'P 1'
#
loop_
_entity.id
_entity.type
_entity.pdbx_description
1 polymer ?
#
loop_
_entity_poly.entity_id
_entity_poly.type
_entity_poly.pdbx_seq_one_letter_code
_entity_poly.pdbx_strand_id
1 'polypeptide(L)'
;MAYQDKFGYKTTIENEHWRDEEFQWSRILSAGDPAKGMVLLYIQKACTAFHEFEPACKQGALKPEQLDFFRRRLATRIGHVLKTMKNNGLDEIDGAAELAEILRSVESAKALDELAELTEDVHAVNHTISDSLEGR
;
A
#
# COMPACT_ATOMS: atom_id res chain seq x y z
N MET A 1 14.26 23.08 10.19
CA MET A 1 13.36 23.18 11.37
C MET A 1 12.64 21.85 11.48
N ALA A 2 12.44 21.27 12.67
CA ALA A 2 11.71 20.01 12.81
C ALA A 2 10.23 20.28 13.08
N TYR A 3 9.35 19.55 12.39
CA TYR A 3 7.92 19.52 12.67
C TYR A 3 7.64 18.41 13.69
N GLN A 4 6.58 18.55 14.48
CA GLN A 4 6.21 17.57 15.50
C GLN A 4 4.70 17.33 15.52
N ASP A 5 4.29 16.06 15.64
CA ASP A 5 2.89 15.71 15.83
C ASP A 5 2.45 15.77 17.31
N LYS A 6 1.18 15.45 17.55
CA LYS A 6 0.58 15.42 18.89
C LYS A 6 1.13 14.31 19.81
N PHE A 7 1.82 13.31 19.26
CA PHE A 7 2.41 12.18 19.99
C PHE A 7 3.91 12.35 20.24
N GLY A 8 4.50 13.46 19.79
CA GLY A 8 5.92 13.76 19.99
C GLY A 8 6.84 13.20 18.90
N TYR A 9 6.29 12.61 17.84
CA TYR A 9 7.05 12.19 16.67
C TYR A 9 7.51 13.43 15.90
N LYS A 10 8.78 13.43 15.47
CA LYS A 10 9.43 14.57 14.81
C LYS A 10 9.90 14.19 13.42
N THR A 11 9.74 15.11 12.47
CA THR A 11 10.21 14.95 11.09
C THR A 11 10.84 16.23 10.55
N THR A 12 11.68 16.05 9.52
CA THR A 12 12.30 17.11 8.73
C THR A 12 11.71 17.20 7.32
N ILE A 13 10.68 16.43 6.98
CA ILE A 13 10.03 16.52 5.66
C ILE A 13 9.41 17.91 5.47
N GLU A 14 9.90 18.64 4.47
CA GLU A 14 9.45 20.00 4.17
C GLU A 14 8.16 20.03 3.34
N ASN A 15 7.98 19.06 2.44
CA ASN A 15 6.76 18.91 1.65
C ASN A 15 5.57 18.61 2.57
N GLU A 16 4.51 19.41 2.47
CA GLU A 16 3.35 19.32 3.37
C GLU A 16 2.61 17.99 3.23
N HIS A 17 2.31 17.57 2.01
CA HIS A 17 1.60 16.33 1.75
C HIS A 17 2.34 15.11 2.29
N TRP A 18 3.64 14.99 2.01
CA TRP A 18 4.45 13.87 2.51
C TRP A 18 4.62 13.89 4.03
N ARG A 19 4.69 15.08 4.62
CA ARG A 19 4.75 15.24 6.07
C ARG A 19 3.44 14.81 6.72
N ASP A 20 2.30 15.14 6.12
CA ASP A 20 0.99 14.76 6.65
C ASP A 20 0.76 13.24 6.59
N GLU A 21 1.19 12.59 5.50
CA GLU A 21 1.23 11.11 5.41
C GLU A 21 2.10 10.51 6.51
N GLU A 22 3.34 11.01 6.69
CA GLU A 22 4.24 10.50 7.72
C GLU A 22 3.67 10.69 9.13
N PHE A 23 3.01 11.82 9.38
CA PHE A 23 2.30 12.04 10.62
C PHE A 23 1.10 11.11 10.78
N GLN A 24 0.31 10.84 9.73
CA GLN A 24 -0.76 9.84 9.79
C GLN A 24 -0.20 8.47 10.21
N TRP A 25 0.92 8.06 9.62
CA TRP A 25 1.56 6.78 9.96
C TRP A 25 2.03 6.75 11.41
N SER A 26 2.64 7.84 11.89
CA SER A 26 3.01 8.00 13.30
C SER A 26 1.81 7.81 14.24
N ARG A 27 0.67 8.42 13.90
CA ARG A 27 -0.56 8.33 14.70
C ARG A 27 -1.13 6.90 14.71
N ILE A 28 -1.18 6.22 13.56
CA ILE A 28 -1.63 4.82 13.46
C ILE A 28 -0.72 3.90 14.29
N LEU A 29 0.60 4.05 14.18
CA LEU A 29 1.57 3.23 14.91
C LEU A 29 1.54 3.48 16.42
N SER A 30 1.23 4.72 16.82
CA SER A 30 1.16 5.12 18.24
C SER A 30 -0.18 4.76 18.91
N ALA A 31 -1.18 4.31 18.15
CA ALA A 31 -2.51 3.99 18.68
C ALA A 31 -2.55 2.77 19.63
N GLY A 32 -1.46 1.98 19.70
CA GLY A 32 -1.38 0.79 20.55
C GLY A 32 -2.13 -0.43 19.99
N ASP A 33 -2.43 -0.42 18.69
CA ASP A 33 -3.05 -1.54 17.96
C ASP A 33 -2.04 -2.16 16.97
N PRO A 34 -1.42 -3.30 17.33
CA PRO A 34 -0.44 -3.96 16.46
C PRO A 34 -1.02 -4.40 15.12
N ALA A 35 -2.33 -4.72 15.05
CA ALA A 35 -2.94 -5.16 13.80
C ALA A 35 -2.97 -4.01 12.79
N LYS A 36 -3.40 -2.81 13.22
CA LYS A 36 -3.40 -1.62 12.36
C LYS A 36 -2.00 -1.26 11.88
N GLY A 37 -1.01 -1.29 12.78
CA GLY A 37 0.38 -1.05 12.42
C GLY A 37 0.93 -2.04 11.39
N MET A 38 0.58 -3.32 11.52
CA MET A 38 0.99 -4.35 10.55
C MET A 38 0.26 -4.21 9.21
N VAL A 39 -1.02 -3.84 9.18
CA VAL A 39 -1.73 -3.54 7.93
C VAL A 39 -1.08 -2.36 7.23
N LEU A 40 -0.83 -1.24 7.93
CA LEU A 40 -0.13 -0.07 7.40
C LEU A 40 1.22 -0.47 6.79
N LEU A 41 2.05 -1.23 7.53
CA LEU A 41 3.35 -1.68 7.04
C LEU A 41 3.23 -2.50 5.75
N TYR A 42 2.28 -3.44 5.68
CA TYR A 42 2.13 -4.28 4.51
C TYR A 42 1.57 -3.53 3.30
N ILE A 43 0.63 -2.60 3.47
CA ILE A 43 0.09 -1.84 2.34
C ILE A 43 1.13 -0.88 1.77
N GLN A 44 1.95 -0.24 2.60
CA GLN A 44 3.07 0.58 2.14
C GLN A 44 4.08 -0.26 1.35
N LYS A 45 4.43 -1.46 1.85
CA LYS A 45 5.29 -2.42 1.13
C LYS A 45 4.69 -2.96 -0.17
N ALA A 46 3.37 -2.96 -0.31
CA ALA A 46 2.70 -3.29 -1.56
C ALA A 46 2.79 -2.09 -2.52
N CYS A 47 2.38 -0.90 -2.08
CA CYS A 47 2.42 0.34 -2.86
C CYS A 47 3.81 0.65 -3.42
N THR A 48 4.86 0.56 -2.59
CA THR A 48 6.25 0.73 -3.06
C THR A 48 6.61 -0.26 -4.16
N ALA A 49 6.16 -1.52 -4.06
CA ALA A 49 6.49 -2.53 -5.08
C ALA A 49 5.83 -2.23 -6.44
N PHE A 50 4.66 -1.60 -6.46
CA PHE A 50 4.03 -1.12 -7.70
C PHE A 50 4.78 0.10 -8.26
N HIS A 51 5.10 1.09 -7.42
CA HIS A 51 5.87 2.26 -7.84
C HIS A 51 7.33 1.95 -8.24
N GLU A 52 7.89 0.83 -7.82
CA GLU A 52 9.16 0.31 -8.37
C GLU A 52 8.96 -0.43 -9.70
N PHE A 53 7.87 -1.19 -9.82
CA PHE A 53 7.56 -2.02 -10.99
C PHE A 53 7.18 -1.19 -12.21
N GLU A 54 6.23 -0.27 -12.07
CA GLU A 54 5.67 0.52 -13.16
C GLU A 54 6.73 1.28 -13.98
N PRO A 55 7.64 2.07 -13.39
CA PRO A 55 8.67 2.76 -14.16
C PRO A 55 9.62 1.78 -14.86
N ALA A 56 9.97 0.66 -14.22
CA ALA A 56 10.81 -0.37 -14.84
C ALA A 56 10.10 -1.01 -16.05
N CYS A 57 8.79 -1.24 -15.95
CA CYS A 57 7.96 -1.73 -17.05
C CYS A 57 7.91 -0.71 -18.19
N LYS A 58 7.53 0.54 -17.90
CA LYS A 58 7.39 1.63 -18.88
C LYS A 58 8.70 1.97 -19.59
N GLN A 59 9.84 1.75 -18.94
CA GLN A 59 11.17 1.93 -19.53
C GLN A 59 11.67 0.71 -20.32
N GLY A 60 10.89 -0.36 -20.40
CA GLY A 60 11.27 -1.59 -21.11
C GLY A 60 12.39 -2.37 -20.43
N ALA A 61 12.63 -2.15 -19.13
CA ALA A 61 13.64 -2.86 -18.35
C ALA A 61 13.23 -4.31 -18.03
N LEU A 62 11.93 -4.62 -18.17
CA LEU A 62 11.33 -5.92 -17.88
C LEU A 62 11.02 -6.68 -19.17
N LYS A 63 11.21 -7.99 -19.15
CA LYS A 63 10.92 -8.87 -20.28
C LYS A 63 9.57 -9.55 -20.12
N PRO A 64 8.78 -9.76 -21.18
CA PRO A 64 7.45 -10.39 -21.10
C PRO A 64 7.43 -11.75 -20.37
N GLU A 65 8.50 -12.54 -20.47
CA GLU A 65 8.60 -13.85 -19.81
C GLU A 65 8.65 -13.75 -18.27
N GLN A 66 8.89 -12.54 -17.73
CA GLN A 66 8.90 -12.27 -16.30
C GLN A 66 7.51 -11.97 -15.73
N LEU A 67 6.45 -11.95 -16.56
CA LEU A 67 5.08 -11.69 -16.14
C LEU A 67 4.67 -12.54 -14.93
N ASP A 68 4.87 -13.84 -15.00
CA ASP A 68 4.49 -14.76 -13.92
C ASP A 68 5.22 -14.46 -12.60
N PHE A 69 6.48 -14.04 -12.68
CA PHE A 69 7.25 -13.64 -11.51
C PHE A 69 6.66 -12.38 -10.86
N PHE A 70 6.41 -11.33 -11.65
CA PHE A 70 5.88 -10.07 -11.13
C PHE A 70 4.44 -10.21 -10.64
N ARG A 71 3.59 -10.90 -11.39
CA ARG A 71 2.23 -11.22 -10.99
C ARG A 71 2.18 -11.90 -9.62
N ARG A 72 2.96 -12.98 -9.42
CA ARG A 72 3.02 -13.67 -8.11
C ARG A 72 3.56 -12.77 -7.02
N ARG A 73 4.60 -11.98 -7.31
CA ARG A 73 5.23 -11.06 -6.34
C ARG A 73 4.27 -9.98 -5.87
N LEU A 74 3.55 -9.33 -6.78
CA LEU A 74 2.60 -8.26 -6.48
C LEU A 74 1.36 -8.84 -5.78
N ALA A 75 0.81 -9.95 -6.28
CA ALA A 75 -0.34 -10.64 -5.67
C ALA A 75 -0.03 -11.10 -4.24
N THR A 76 1.16 -11.63 -3.98
CA THR A 76 1.57 -12.07 -2.63
C THR A 76 1.56 -10.90 -1.64
N ARG A 77 2.00 -9.71 -2.06
CA ARG A 77 2.04 -8.53 -1.19
C ARG A 77 0.65 -8.05 -0.84
N ILE A 78 -0.23 -7.92 -1.83
CA ILE A 78 -1.65 -7.57 -1.59
C ILE A 78 -2.33 -8.65 -0.74
N GLY A 79 -2.08 -9.92 -1.05
CA GLY A 79 -2.61 -11.06 -0.29
C GLY A 79 -2.21 -11.03 1.19
N HIS A 80 -0.98 -10.61 1.52
CA HIS A 80 -0.57 -10.42 2.92
C HIS A 80 -1.35 -9.32 3.63
N VAL A 81 -1.66 -8.21 2.95
CA VAL A 81 -2.50 -7.14 3.51
C VAL A 81 -3.89 -7.67 3.82
N LEU A 82 -4.59 -8.22 2.81
CA LEU A 82 -5.94 -8.75 2.95
C LEU A 82 -6.03 -9.86 4.00
N LYS A 83 -5.04 -10.77 4.03
CA LYS A 83 -5.00 -11.84 5.02
C LYS A 83 -4.80 -11.31 6.44
N THR A 84 -3.96 -10.29 6.60
CA THR A 84 -3.75 -9.62 7.89
C THR A 84 -5.01 -8.90 8.34
N MET A 85 -5.68 -8.17 7.44
CA MET A 85 -6.94 -7.50 7.73
C MET A 85 -8.00 -8.49 8.23
N LYS A 86 -8.24 -9.55 7.44
CA LYS A 86 -9.22 -10.59 7.78
C LYS A 86 -8.93 -11.31 9.09
N ASN A 87 -7.67 -11.67 9.33
CA ASN A 87 -7.30 -12.37 10.55
C ASN A 87 -7.47 -11.51 11.83
N ASN A 88 -7.60 -10.19 11.68
CA ASN A 88 -7.69 -9.24 12.80
C ASN A 88 -8.99 -8.41 12.79
N GLY A 89 -10.01 -8.82 12.02
CA GLY A 89 -11.31 -8.12 11.98
C GLY A 89 -11.28 -6.72 11.37
N LEU A 90 -10.35 -6.48 10.44
CA LEU A 90 -10.22 -5.22 9.69
C LEU A 90 -10.68 -5.36 8.23
N ASP A 91 -11.39 -6.43 7.88
CA ASP A 91 -11.85 -6.72 6.51
C ASP A 91 -13.13 -5.96 6.08
N GLU A 92 -13.71 -5.17 7.00
CA GLU A 92 -14.88 -4.32 6.76
C GLU A 92 -14.54 -2.81 6.77
N ILE A 93 -13.25 -2.44 6.74
CA ILE A 93 -12.86 -1.03 6.63
C ILE A 93 -12.86 -0.60 5.16
N ASP A 94 -12.98 0.72 4.92
CA ASP A 94 -12.98 1.25 3.55
C ASP A 94 -11.66 0.93 2.85
N GLY A 95 -11.73 0.54 1.57
CA GLY A 95 -10.59 0.11 0.77
C GLY A 95 -10.32 -1.40 0.81
N ALA A 96 -10.93 -2.17 1.73
CA ALA A 96 -10.72 -3.62 1.82
C ALA A 96 -11.25 -4.36 0.57
N ALA A 97 -12.45 -3.98 0.10
CA ALA A 97 -13.08 -4.60 -1.07
C ALA A 97 -12.36 -4.22 -2.36
N GLU A 98 -11.98 -2.94 -2.48
CA GLU A 98 -11.21 -2.40 -3.59
C GLU A 98 -9.84 -3.09 -3.71
N LEU A 99 -9.14 -3.28 -2.58
CA LEU A 99 -7.87 -4.01 -2.56
C LEU A 99 -8.03 -5.47 -3.03
N ALA A 100 -9.16 -6.11 -2.70
CA ALA A 100 -9.47 -7.45 -3.18
C ALA A 100 -9.78 -7.49 -4.69
N GLU A 101 -10.41 -6.46 -5.25
CA GLU A 101 -10.55 -6.30 -6.70
C GLU A 101 -9.20 -6.12 -7.39
N ILE A 102 -8.32 -5.28 -6.85
CA ILE A 102 -6.96 -5.11 -7.37
C ILE A 102 -6.21 -6.44 -7.36
N LEU A 103 -6.31 -7.24 -6.29
CA LEU A 103 -5.71 -8.57 -6.25
C LEU A 103 -6.18 -9.45 -7.42
N ARG A 104 -7.50 -9.47 -7.70
CA ARG A 104 -8.05 -10.22 -8.83
C ARG A 104 -7.52 -9.72 -10.16
N SER A 105 -7.38 -8.40 -10.33
CA SER A 105 -6.78 -7.80 -11.52
C SER A 105 -5.33 -8.23 -11.69
N VAL A 106 -4.52 -8.20 -10.63
CA VAL A 106 -3.13 -8.69 -10.66
C VAL A 106 -3.08 -10.17 -11.07
N GLU A 107 -3.89 -11.02 -10.44
CA GLU A 107 -3.90 -12.47 -10.69
C GLU A 107 -4.35 -12.83 -12.13
N SER A 108 -5.23 -12.02 -12.70
CA SER A 108 -5.76 -12.22 -14.06
C SER A 108 -4.96 -11.53 -15.16
N ALA A 109 -4.00 -10.67 -14.80
CA ALA A 109 -3.17 -9.95 -15.77
C ALA A 109 -2.43 -10.89 -16.73
N LYS A 110 -2.47 -10.54 -18.02
CA LYS A 110 -1.89 -11.27 -19.16
C LYS A 110 -0.71 -10.52 -19.79
N ALA A 111 -0.46 -9.29 -19.38
CA ALA A 111 0.66 -8.48 -19.82
C ALA A 111 1.27 -7.69 -18.65
N LEU A 112 2.54 -7.30 -18.81
CA LEU A 112 3.22 -6.46 -17.81
C LEU A 112 2.59 -5.05 -17.73
N ASP A 113 2.10 -4.52 -18.85
CA ASP A 113 1.44 -3.21 -18.89
C ASP A 113 0.13 -3.20 -18.08
N GLU A 114 -0.64 -4.29 -18.14
CA GLU A 114 -1.84 -4.45 -17.29
C GLU A 114 -1.51 -4.42 -15.79
N LEU A 115 -0.34 -4.93 -15.39
CA LEU A 115 0.13 -4.81 -14.00
C LEU A 115 0.58 -3.38 -13.67
N ALA A 116 1.13 -2.66 -14.64
CA ALA A 116 1.67 -1.32 -14.44
C ALA A 116 0.55 -0.30 -14.26
N GLU A 117 -0.56 -0.47 -15.00
CA GLU A 117 -1.76 0.37 -14.91
C GLU A 117 -2.41 0.36 -13.51
N LEU A 118 -2.21 -0.69 -12.71
CA LEU A 118 -2.77 -0.82 -11.36
C LEU A 118 -2.05 0.02 -10.30
N THR A 119 -0.96 0.71 -10.64
CA THR A 119 -0.11 1.42 -9.66
C THR A 119 -0.87 2.52 -8.93
N GLU A 120 -1.61 3.35 -9.67
CA GLU A 120 -2.38 4.44 -9.08
C GLU A 120 -3.60 3.92 -8.31
N ASP A 121 -4.22 2.82 -8.76
CA ASP A 121 -5.32 2.18 -8.02
C ASP A 121 -4.84 1.67 -6.65
N VAL A 122 -3.66 1.04 -6.60
CA VAL A 122 -3.02 0.60 -5.35
C VAL A 122 -2.68 1.81 -4.47
N HIS A 123 -2.16 2.88 -5.05
CA HIS A 123 -1.83 4.11 -4.32
C HIS A 123 -3.07 4.76 -3.71
N ALA A 124 -4.17 4.88 -4.47
CA ALA A 124 -5.42 5.42 -3.97
C ALA A 124 -6.01 4.55 -2.85
N VAL A 125 -6.04 3.23 -3.02
CA VAL A 125 -6.52 2.30 -1.99
C VAL A 125 -5.65 2.32 -0.72
N ASN A 126 -4.34 2.53 -0.86
CA ASN A 126 -3.45 2.71 0.28
C ASN A 126 -3.86 3.92 1.14
N HIS A 127 -4.24 5.04 0.52
CA HIS A 127 -4.78 6.20 1.21
C HIS A 127 -6.10 5.89 1.90
N THR A 128 -7.06 5.30 1.19
CA THR A 128 -8.37 4.94 1.77
C THR A 128 -8.24 4.02 2.99
N ILE A 129 -7.36 3.02 2.91
CA ILE A 129 -7.08 2.11 4.03
C ILE A 129 -6.40 2.88 5.16
N SER A 130 -5.40 3.71 4.88
CA SER A 130 -4.68 4.47 5.92
C SER A 130 -5.60 5.44 6.67
N ASP A 131 -6.48 6.14 5.94
CA ASP A 131 -7.53 7.00 6.52
C ASP A 131 -8.47 6.20 7.44
N SER A 132 -8.90 5.01 6.99
CA SER A 132 -9.75 4.12 7.78
C SER A 132 -9.08 3.57 9.03
N LEU A 133 -7.78 3.26 8.96
CA LEU A 133 -7.01 2.76 10.09
C LEU A 133 -6.82 3.83 11.17
N GLU A 134 -6.68 5.09 10.76
CA GLU A 134 -6.57 6.23 11.68
C GLU A 134 -7.89 6.55 12.41
N GLY A 135 -9.03 6.39 11.73
CA GLY A 135 -10.36 6.74 12.28
C GLY A 135 -10.98 5.74 13.26
N ARG A 136 -10.47 4.51 13.33
CA ARG A 136 -10.97 3.45 14.24
C ARG A 136 -10.08 3.28 15.47
#